data_AF-A0A816JYI7-F1
#
_entry.id   AF-A0A816JYI7-F1
#
_cell.length_a   1.000
_cell.length_b   1.000
_cell.length_c   1.000
_cell.angle_alpha   90.00
_cell.angle_beta   90.00
_cell.angle_gamma   90.00
#
_symmetry.space_group_name_H-M   'P 1'
#
loop_
_entity.id
_entity.type
_entity.pdbx_description
1 polymer ?
#
loop_
_entity_poly.entity_id
_entity_poly.type
_entity_poly.pdbx_seq_one_letter_code
_entity_poly.pdbx_strand_id
1 'polypeptide(L)'
;MEQTKKLKTSSEFSLSDESSASSSSSSSSSSSSSISFFFFRPEKVVEVKKESVSCRNIQKADREKIRRDKLNEQFLELGDALDPKRTKSDKASILIDKIQTLKDLMTQVDRLKAEYVTLSQESRE
;
A
#
# COMPACT_ATOMS: atom_id res chain seq x y z
N MET A 1 -21.72 40.69 -42.53
CA MET A 1 -20.28 40.70 -42.17
C MET A 1 -20.26 41.24 -40.75
N GLU A 2 -19.80 40.60 -39.70
CA GLU A 2 -18.92 39.45 -39.56
C GLU A 2 -18.96 39.11 -38.05
N GLN A 3 -18.93 37.80 -37.76
CA GLN A 3 -18.49 37.06 -36.56
C GLN A 3 -18.22 37.85 -35.25
N THR A 4 -18.53 37.37 -34.04
CA THR A 4 -18.06 36.09 -33.47
C THR A 4 -18.92 35.66 -32.27
N LYS A 5 -19.43 34.43 -32.30
CA LYS A 5 -20.00 33.76 -31.12
C LYS A 5 -18.84 33.25 -30.25
N LYS A 6 -18.70 33.76 -29.02
CA LYS A 6 -17.82 33.16 -28.00
C LYS A 6 -18.60 32.06 -27.28
N LEU A 7 -18.24 30.82 -27.57
CA LEU A 7 -18.58 29.67 -26.74
C LEU A 7 -17.68 29.73 -25.49
N LYS A 8 -18.28 29.94 -24.32
CA LYS A 8 -17.59 29.76 -23.03
C LYS A 8 -18.05 28.40 -22.49
N THR A 9 -17.15 27.43 -22.54
CA THR A 9 -17.25 26.17 -21.81
C THR A 9 -16.60 26.40 -20.45
N SER A 10 -17.28 26.05 -19.36
CA SER A 10 -16.79 25.88 -17.98
C SER A 10 -18.04 25.46 -17.20
N SER A 11 -18.35 24.18 -17.00
CA SER A 11 -17.74 23.30 -16.00
C SER A 11 -17.75 23.92 -14.61
N GLU A 12 -18.94 24.08 -14.03
CA GLU A 12 -19.08 24.24 -12.58
C GLU A 12 -19.53 22.91 -11.97
N PHE A 13 -18.55 22.14 -11.53
CA PHE A 13 -18.74 21.03 -10.58
C PHE A 13 -18.30 21.56 -9.23
N SER A 14 -19.26 21.94 -8.39
CA SER A 14 -19.02 22.40 -7.01
C SER A 14 -18.63 21.21 -6.14
N LEU A 15 -17.36 21.16 -5.73
CA LEU A 15 -16.92 20.37 -4.57
C LEU A 15 -16.69 21.36 -3.42
N SER A 16 -17.50 21.23 -2.38
CA SER A 16 -17.31 21.93 -1.11
C SER A 16 -16.10 21.37 -0.41
N ASP A 17 -15.01 22.14 -0.37
CA ASP A 17 -13.82 21.88 0.42
C ASP A 17 -14.01 22.50 1.82
N GLU A 18 -14.26 21.66 2.83
CA GLU A 18 -14.26 22.04 4.24
C GLU A 18 -12.80 22.15 4.71
N SER A 19 -12.16 23.27 4.35
CA SER A 19 -10.84 23.64 4.86
C SER A 19 -11.00 24.46 6.14
N SER A 20 -10.98 23.78 7.27
CA SER A 20 -10.76 24.43 8.56
C SER A 20 -9.29 24.86 8.68
N ALA A 21 -9.03 26.14 8.40
CA ALA A 21 -7.79 26.80 8.73
C ALA A 21 -7.76 27.11 10.23
N SER A 22 -6.86 26.44 10.99
CA SER A 22 -6.40 26.96 12.26
C SER A 22 -4.96 27.44 12.11
N SER A 23 -4.81 28.72 12.44
CA SER A 23 -3.64 29.57 12.34
C SER A 23 -2.42 28.99 13.07
N SER A 24 -1.33 28.84 12.32
CA SER A 24 0.02 28.65 12.85
C SER A 24 0.58 29.98 13.37
N SER A 25 0.71 30.11 14.69
CA SER A 25 1.67 31.04 15.29
C SER A 25 2.95 30.28 15.61
N SER A 26 4.03 30.75 15.02
CA SER A 26 5.39 30.27 15.13
C SER A 26 5.95 30.40 16.56
N SER A 27 6.62 29.36 17.03
CA SER A 27 7.75 29.50 17.94
C SER A 27 8.88 28.61 17.43
N SER A 28 9.89 29.29 16.89
CA SER A 28 11.15 28.72 16.45
C SER A 28 11.93 28.12 17.62
N SER A 29 12.23 26.84 17.53
CA SER A 29 13.38 26.25 18.22
C SER A 29 13.91 25.12 17.35
N SER A 30 14.99 25.39 16.63
CA SER A 30 15.77 24.39 15.91
C SER A 30 16.28 23.36 16.90
N SER A 31 15.66 22.19 16.90
CA SER A 31 16.13 21.03 17.66
C SER A 31 16.01 19.82 16.76
N SER A 32 17.15 19.33 16.27
CA SER A 32 17.27 18.09 15.52
C SER A 32 16.49 16.98 16.21
N SER A 33 15.39 16.54 15.61
CA SER A 33 14.53 15.46 16.10
C SER A 33 15.29 14.13 16.06
N SER A 34 16.07 13.89 17.10
CA SER A 34 16.47 12.54 17.49
C SER A 34 15.20 11.86 17.99
N ILE A 35 14.62 10.98 17.17
CA ILE A 35 13.46 10.17 17.56
C ILE A 35 13.86 9.37 18.80
N SER A 36 13.40 9.85 19.95
CA SER A 36 13.60 9.26 21.26
C SER A 36 13.08 7.83 21.26
N PHE A 37 14.01 6.89 21.38
CA PHE A 37 13.76 5.48 21.64
C PHE A 37 13.16 5.33 23.05
N PHE A 38 11.89 5.71 23.22
CA PHE A 38 11.13 5.45 24.44
C PHE A 38 10.74 3.98 24.51
N PHE A 39 11.68 3.11 24.90
CA PHE A 39 11.39 1.96 25.76
C PHE A 39 12.69 1.30 26.25
N PHE A 40 13.30 1.86 27.30
CA PHE A 40 13.94 1.06 28.35
C PHE A 40 14.29 2.01 29.50
N ARG A 41 13.56 1.91 30.61
CA ARG A 41 13.99 2.45 31.90
C ARG A 41 14.97 1.42 32.48
N PRO A 42 16.29 1.70 32.60
CA PRO A 42 17.18 0.78 33.27
C PRO A 42 17.35 1.27 34.71
N GLU A 43 16.82 0.50 35.66
CA GLU A 43 17.33 0.58 37.02
C GLU A 43 18.21 -0.64 37.29
N LYS A 44 19.39 -0.36 37.85
CA LYS A 44 20.36 -1.26 38.54
C LYS A 44 21.48 -1.90 37.69
N VAL A 45 22.62 -1.23 37.79
CA VAL A 45 24.04 -1.64 37.74
C VAL A 45 24.33 -3.14 37.67
N VAL A 46 25.13 -3.57 36.68
CA VAL A 46 26.35 -4.41 36.80
C VAL A 46 26.97 -4.62 35.41
N GLU A 47 28.31 -4.50 35.37
CA GLU A 47 29.26 -4.90 34.33
C GLU A 47 29.21 -4.22 32.95
N VAL A 48 30.13 -3.26 32.77
CA VAL A 48 30.41 -2.59 31.48
C VAL A 48 31.13 -3.58 30.55
N LYS A 49 30.38 -4.48 29.91
CA LYS A 49 30.74 -4.89 28.56
C LYS A 49 30.31 -3.73 27.68
N LYS A 50 31.28 -2.99 27.14
CA LYS A 50 31.05 -1.94 26.14
C LYS A 50 30.47 -2.62 24.90
N GLU A 51 29.18 -2.93 24.94
CA GLU A 51 28.41 -3.30 23.76
C GLU A 51 28.48 -2.09 22.86
N SER A 52 29.42 -2.21 21.93
CA SER A 52 29.72 -1.20 20.95
C SER A 52 28.41 -0.79 20.27
N VAL A 53 28.32 0.47 19.87
CA VAL A 53 27.19 0.96 19.05
C VAL A 53 26.95 0.01 17.86
N SER A 54 28.01 -0.65 17.37
CA SER A 54 27.97 -1.74 16.41
C SER A 54 27.09 -2.93 16.83
N CYS A 55 27.20 -3.50 18.03
CA CYS A 55 26.34 -4.60 18.48
C CYS A 55 24.85 -4.21 18.52
N ARG A 56 24.51 -3.00 18.97
CA ARG A 56 23.12 -2.50 18.95
C ARG A 56 22.62 -2.24 17.53
N ASN A 57 23.50 -1.80 16.64
CA ASN A 57 23.20 -1.59 15.23
C ASN A 57 23.03 -2.91 14.48
N ILE A 58 23.81 -3.94 14.78
CA ILE A 58 23.67 -5.30 14.23
C ILE A 58 22.29 -5.85 14.61
N GLN A 59 21.86 -5.70 15.87
CA GLN A 59 20.48 -6.09 16.26
C GLN A 59 19.39 -5.32 15.52
N LYS A 60 19.60 -4.03 15.19
CA LYS A 60 18.65 -3.25 14.36
C LYS A 60 18.64 -3.76 12.91
N ALA A 61 19.81 -4.07 12.36
CA ALA A 61 19.94 -4.62 11.01
C ALA A 61 19.30 -6.00 10.89
N ASP A 62 19.48 -6.88 11.88
CA ASP A 62 18.90 -8.22 11.90
C ASP A 62 17.37 -8.17 12.00
N ARG A 63 16.83 -7.31 12.86
CA ARG A 63 15.38 -7.07 12.93
C ARG A 63 14.81 -6.61 11.59
N GLU A 64 15.49 -5.67 10.92
CA GLU A 64 15.05 -5.19 9.60
C GLU A 64 15.22 -6.24 8.50
N LYS A 65 16.25 -7.08 8.58
CA LYS A 65 16.42 -8.23 7.68
C LYS A 65 15.22 -9.16 7.79
N ILE A 66 14.83 -9.57 8.99
CA ILE A 66 13.64 -10.42 9.21
C ILE A 66 12.39 -9.78 8.63
N ARG A 67 12.20 -8.46 8.82
CA ARG A 67 11.06 -7.74 8.26
C ARG A 67 11.04 -7.77 6.72
N ARG A 68 12.20 -7.57 6.07
CA ARG A 68 12.31 -7.63 4.61
C ARG A 68 12.15 -9.05 4.07
N ASP A 69 12.69 -10.04 4.76
CA ASP A 69 12.58 -11.45 4.37
C ASP A 69 11.11 -11.89 4.41
N LYS A 70 10.40 -11.59 5.51
CA LYS A 70 8.96 -11.86 5.62
C LYS A 70 8.15 -11.17 4.51
N LEU A 71 8.46 -9.91 4.21
CA LEU A 71 7.77 -9.20 3.12
C LEU A 71 8.05 -9.84 1.76
N ASN A 72 9.30 -10.25 1.50
CA ASN A 72 9.66 -10.89 0.24
C ASN A 72 9.02 -12.27 0.09
N GLU A 73 8.90 -13.04 1.18
CA GLU A 73 8.17 -14.31 1.21
C GLU A 73 6.72 -14.13 0.77
N GLN A 74 6.03 -13.11 1.28
CA GLN A 74 4.66 -12.79 0.84
C GLN A 74 4.57 -12.45 -0.65
N PHE A 75 5.54 -11.73 -1.21
CA PHE A 75 5.57 -11.46 -2.65
C PHE A 75 5.84 -12.73 -3.47
N LEU A 76 6.69 -13.62 -2.95
CA LEU A 76 7.02 -14.88 -3.60
C LEU A 76 5.80 -15.82 -3.61
N GLU A 77 5.21 -16.06 -2.45
CA GLU A 77 3.97 -16.85 -2.31
C GLU A 77 2.85 -16.29 -3.19
N LEU A 78 2.70 -14.96 -3.20
CA LEU A 78 1.72 -14.30 -4.05
C LEU A 78 2.04 -14.58 -5.52
N GLY A 79 3.28 -14.44 -5.98
CA GLY A 79 3.68 -14.74 -7.36
C GLY A 79 3.40 -16.20 -7.75
N ASP A 80 3.84 -17.13 -6.91
CA ASP A 80 3.72 -18.58 -7.12
C ASP A 80 2.26 -19.04 -7.22
N ALA A 81 1.35 -18.39 -6.48
CA ALA A 81 -0.07 -18.71 -6.55
C ALA A 81 -0.72 -18.42 -7.92
N LEU A 82 -0.07 -17.70 -8.85
CA LEU A 82 -0.59 -17.48 -10.23
C LEU A 82 0.05 -18.44 -11.19
N ASP A 83 1.39 -18.43 -11.17
CA ASP A 83 2.21 -19.11 -12.13
C ASP A 83 3.52 -19.53 -11.46
N PRO A 84 3.57 -20.77 -10.95
CA PRO A 84 4.76 -21.34 -10.34
C PRO A 84 5.98 -21.37 -11.27
N LYS A 85 5.81 -21.08 -12.58
CA LYS A 85 6.89 -21.10 -13.58
C LYS A 85 7.56 -19.73 -13.76
N ARG A 86 6.98 -18.64 -13.24
CA ARG A 86 7.51 -17.28 -13.42
C ARG A 86 8.53 -16.92 -12.33
N THR A 87 9.73 -17.48 -12.47
CA THR A 87 10.80 -17.42 -11.46
C THR A 87 11.40 -16.02 -11.17
N LYS A 88 11.02 -14.95 -11.90
CA LYS A 88 11.54 -13.58 -11.71
C LYS A 88 10.53 -12.50 -12.13
N SER A 89 9.44 -12.36 -11.39
CA SER A 89 8.49 -11.26 -11.58
C SER A 89 8.87 -10.05 -10.74
N ASP A 90 8.83 -8.85 -11.33
CA ASP A 90 9.00 -7.59 -10.61
C ASP A 90 7.80 -7.35 -9.67
N LYS A 91 8.04 -6.70 -8.51
CA LYS A 91 7.01 -6.55 -7.47
C LYS A 91 5.75 -5.83 -7.94
N ALA A 92 5.90 -4.86 -8.84
CA ALA A 92 4.78 -4.12 -9.40
C ALA A 92 3.93 -5.04 -10.30
N SER A 93 4.56 -5.78 -11.22
CA SER A 93 3.85 -6.73 -12.07
C SER A 93 3.16 -7.83 -11.26
N ILE A 94 3.78 -8.36 -10.20
CA ILE A 94 3.11 -9.34 -9.31
C ILE A 94 1.77 -8.78 -8.83
N LEU A 95 1.75 -7.54 -8.33
CA LEU A 95 0.51 -6.93 -7.82
C LEU A 95 -0.50 -6.68 -8.95
N ILE A 96 -0.05 -6.16 -10.08
CA ILE A 96 -0.91 -5.84 -11.23
C ILE A 96 -1.54 -7.13 -11.78
N ASP A 97 -0.73 -8.16 -12.03
CA ASP A 97 -1.16 -9.45 -12.59
C ASP A 97 -2.22 -10.10 -11.69
N LYS A 98 -2.04 -10.00 -10.37
CA LYS A 98 -2.98 -10.53 -9.36
C LYS A 98 -4.30 -9.80 -9.37
N ILE A 99 -4.25 -8.47 -9.36
CA ILE A 99 -5.46 -7.64 -9.42
C ILE A 99 -6.22 -7.94 -10.71
N GLN A 100 -5.52 -8.04 -11.84
CA GLN A 100 -6.16 -8.30 -13.12
C GLN A 100 -6.80 -9.68 -13.17
N THR A 101 -6.07 -10.72 -12.73
CA THR A 101 -6.62 -12.08 -12.72
C THR A 101 -7.84 -12.21 -11.80
N LEU A 102 -7.84 -11.54 -10.65
CA LEU A 102 -9.01 -11.51 -9.77
C LEU A 102 -10.22 -10.89 -10.47
N LYS A 103 -10.05 -9.77 -11.18
CA LYS A 103 -11.13 -9.14 -11.95
C LYS A 103 -11.65 -10.05 -13.06
N ASP A 104 -10.75 -10.71 -13.78
CA ASP A 104 -11.12 -11.61 -14.86
C ASP A 104 -11.89 -12.82 -14.33
N LEU A 105 -11.48 -13.38 -13.19
CA LEU A 105 -12.19 -14.49 -12.54
C LEU A 105 -13.55 -14.06 -12.00
N MET A 106 -13.66 -12.88 -11.38
CA MET A 106 -14.95 -12.34 -10.93
C MET A 106 -15.92 -12.17 -12.11
N THR A 107 -15.44 -11.62 -13.23
CA THR A 107 -16.23 -11.47 -14.45
C THR A 107 -16.70 -12.82 -14.99
N GLN A 108 -15.83 -13.84 -14.98
CA GLN A 108 -16.19 -15.19 -15.38
C GLN A 108 -17.25 -15.80 -14.47
N VAL A 109 -17.13 -15.62 -13.15
CA VAL A 109 -18.12 -16.09 -12.19
C VAL A 109 -19.49 -15.43 -12.43
N ASP A 110 -19.53 -14.14 -12.70
CA ASP A 110 -20.78 -13.42 -12.96
C ASP A 110 -21.43 -13.85 -14.28
N ARG A 111 -20.63 -14.04 -15.33
CA ARG A 111 -21.09 -14.62 -16.59
C ARG A 111 -21.68 -16.01 -16.40
N LEU A 112 -20.98 -16.89 -15.67
CA LEU A 112 -21.44 -18.26 -15.42
C LEU A 112 -22.73 -18.29 -14.58
N LYS A 113 -22.89 -17.38 -13.63
CA LYS A 113 -24.16 -17.24 -12.88
C LYS A 113 -25.29 -16.80 -13.79
N ALA A 114 -25.06 -15.84 -14.68
CA ALA A 114 -26.06 -15.40 -15.64
C ALA A 114 -26.47 -16.55 -16.57
N GLU A 115 -25.50 -17.29 -17.11
CA GLU A 115 -25.74 -18.47 -17.95
C GLU A 115 -26.50 -19.57 -17.20
N TYR A 116 -26.15 -19.82 -15.94
CA TYR A 116 -26.87 -20.78 -15.10
C TYR A 116 -28.34 -20.39 -14.89
N VAL A 117 -28.62 -19.09 -14.67
CA VAL A 117 -29.99 -18.58 -14.51
C VAL A 117 -30.76 -18.74 -15.82
N THR A 118 -30.19 -18.33 -16.94
CA THR A 118 -30.81 -18.47 -18.27
C THR A 118 -31.14 -19.92 -18.57
N LEU A 119 -30.17 -20.83 -18.41
CA LEU A 119 -30.34 -22.25 -18.69
C LEU A 119 -31.36 -22.91 -17.73
N SER A 120 -31.35 -22.51 -16.46
CA SER A 120 -32.35 -22.99 -15.48
C SER A 120 -33.76 -22.50 -15.81
N GLN A 121 -33.91 -21.31 -16.39
CA GLN A 121 -35.20 -20.79 -16.84
C GLN A 121 -35.67 -21.54 -18.08
N GLU A 122 -34.81 -21.74 -19.08
CA GLU A 122 -35.11 -22.51 -20.29
C GLU A 122 -35.51 -23.96 -19.98
N SER A 123 -34.91 -24.58 -18.95
CA SER A 123 -35.27 -25.95 -18.55
C SER A 123 -36.60 -26.06 -17.79
N ARG A 124 -37.14 -24.95 -17.28
CA ARG A 124 -38.42 -24.90 -16.56
C ARG A 124 -39.61 -24.62 -17.49
N GLU A 125 -39.33 -24.15 -18.69
CA GLU A 125 -40.31 -23.93 -19.78
C GLU A 125 -40.48 -25.21 -20.61
#